data_AF-A0A378IY70-F1
#
_entry.id   AF-A0A378IY70-F1
#
_cell.length_a   1.000
_cell.length_b   1.000
_cell.length_c   1.000
_cell.angle_alpha   90.00
_cell.angle_beta   90.00
_cell.angle_gamma   90.00
#
_symmetry.space_group_name_H-M   'P 1'
#
loop_
_entity.id
_entity.type
_entity.pdbx_description
1 polymer ?
#
loop_
_entity_poly.entity_id
_entity_poly.type
_entity_poly.pdbx_seq_one_letter_code
_entity_poly.pdbx_strand_id
1 'polypeptide(L)'
;MKKLVVLLSAVLCLTLGHASKLSKYLNKMEANDKARQAQEWQQDMNFGDFAFRLDKRYVDDRGQHCRDYVFRARSNPYRHGYYSVCDER
;
A
#
# COMPACT_ATOMS: atom_id res chain seq x y z
N MET A 1 8.39 -21.94 51.77
CA MET A 1 9.35 -21.34 50.81
C MET A 1 9.52 -22.16 49.52
N LYS A 2 9.96 -23.44 49.57
CA LYS A 2 10.25 -24.25 48.36
C LYS A 2 9.05 -24.41 47.39
N LYS A 3 7.83 -24.52 47.92
CA LYS A 3 6.59 -24.63 47.11
C LYS A 3 6.21 -23.35 46.36
N LEU A 4 6.56 -22.17 46.89
CA LEU A 4 6.29 -20.87 46.22
C LEU A 4 7.22 -20.64 45.03
N VAL A 5 8.48 -21.06 45.14
CA VAL A 5 9.48 -20.95 44.05
C VAL A 5 9.09 -21.83 42.85
N VAL A 6 8.55 -23.02 43.10
CA VAL A 6 8.05 -23.92 42.04
C VAL A 6 6.82 -23.34 41.34
N LEU A 7 5.93 -22.70 42.08
CA LEU A 7 4.73 -22.09 41.51
C LEU A 7 5.07 -20.87 40.64
N LEU A 8 6.01 -20.02 41.09
CA LEU A 8 6.49 -18.87 40.33
C LEU A 8 7.18 -19.27 39.02
N SER A 9 8.01 -20.31 39.06
CA SER A 9 8.71 -20.81 37.87
C SER A 9 7.74 -21.43 36.85
N ALA A 10 6.71 -22.14 37.31
CA ALA A 10 5.66 -22.67 36.43
C ALA A 10 4.88 -21.56 35.71
N VAL A 11 4.53 -20.47 36.42
CA VAL A 11 3.82 -19.31 35.83
C VAL A 11 4.69 -18.59 34.80
N LEU A 12 5.99 -18.41 35.07
CA LEU A 12 6.94 -17.81 34.13
C LEU A 12 7.10 -18.62 32.83
N CYS A 13 7.10 -19.95 32.91
CA CYS A 13 7.17 -20.80 31.72
C CYS A 13 5.91 -20.72 30.85
N LEU A 14 4.73 -20.56 31.46
CA LEU A 14 3.47 -20.42 30.74
C LEU A 14 3.36 -19.09 29.98
N THR A 15 3.87 -17.99 30.57
CA THR A 15 3.87 -16.68 29.90
C THR A 15 4.86 -16.62 28.73
N LEU A 16 6.03 -17.26 28.85
CA LEU A 16 7.01 -17.37 27.75
C LEU A 16 6.47 -18.14 26.55
N GLY A 17 5.74 -19.23 26.78
CA GLY A 17 5.09 -20.01 25.72
C GLY A 17 4.00 -19.22 24.99
N HIS A 18 3.21 -18.41 25.71
CA HIS A 18 2.20 -17.55 25.11
C HIS A 18 2.78 -16.35 24.36
N ALA A 19 3.82 -15.70 24.92
CA ALA A 19 4.54 -14.62 24.24
C ALA A 19 5.16 -15.09 22.91
N SER A 20 5.70 -16.31 22.87
CA SER A 20 6.25 -16.91 21.64
C SER A 20 5.18 -17.09 20.54
N LYS A 21 3.98 -17.56 20.90
CA LYS A 21 2.87 -17.73 19.95
C LYS A 21 2.35 -16.39 19.44
N LEU A 22 2.21 -15.40 20.33
CA LEU A 22 1.79 -14.05 19.97
C LEU A 22 2.81 -13.37 19.03
N SER A 23 4.11 -13.47 19.35
CA SER A 23 5.17 -12.95 18.49
C SER A 23 5.15 -13.57 17.09
N LYS A 24 4.98 -14.90 16.98
CA LYS A 24 4.85 -15.57 15.68
C LYS A 24 3.63 -15.09 14.89
N TYR A 25 2.50 -14.88 15.56
CA TYR A 25 1.29 -14.36 14.92
C TYR A 25 1.49 -12.94 14.40
N LEU A 26 2.04 -12.04 15.22
CA LEU A 26 2.34 -10.66 14.83
C LEU A 26 3.33 -10.60 13.67
N ASN A 27 4.42 -11.38 13.72
CA ASN A 27 5.40 -11.46 12.64
C ASN A 27 4.77 -11.94 11.32
N LYS A 28 3.86 -12.92 11.38
CA LYS A 28 3.15 -13.41 10.18
C LYS A 28 2.21 -12.34 9.61
N MET A 29 1.52 -11.59 10.46
CA MET A 29 0.67 -10.49 10.04
C MET A 29 1.49 -9.38 9.36
N GLU A 30 2.59 -8.96 9.99
CA GLU A 30 3.49 -7.95 9.45
C GLU A 30 4.09 -8.39 8.10
N ALA A 31 4.49 -9.66 7.98
CA ALA A 31 5.01 -10.20 6.72
C ALA A 31 3.96 -10.17 5.60
N ASN A 32 2.69 -10.49 5.91
CA ASN A 32 1.59 -10.41 4.95
C ASN A 32 1.29 -8.96 4.54
N ASP A 33 1.28 -8.03 5.49
CA ASP A 33 1.04 -6.61 5.19
C ASP A 33 2.17 -6.04 4.34
N LYS A 34 3.43 -6.35 4.65
CA LYS A 34 4.59 -5.97 3.84
C LYS A 34 4.52 -6.55 2.43
N ALA A 35 4.12 -7.82 2.29
CA ALA A 35 3.96 -8.45 0.99
C ALA A 35 2.85 -7.77 0.16
N ARG A 36 1.72 -7.42 0.79
CA ARG A 36 0.63 -6.68 0.13
C ARG A 36 1.09 -5.29 -0.30
N GLN A 37 1.75 -4.53 0.58
CA GLN A 37 2.29 -3.21 0.25
C GLN A 37 3.31 -3.26 -0.89
N ALA A 38 4.21 -4.25 -0.89
CA ALA A 38 5.17 -4.44 -1.98
C ALA A 38 4.47 -4.71 -3.32
N GLN A 39 3.40 -5.51 -3.32
CA GLN A 39 2.58 -5.76 -4.51
C GLN A 39 1.86 -4.50 -4.98
N GLU A 40 1.26 -3.73 -4.07
CA GLU A 40 0.60 -2.46 -4.38
C GLU A 40 1.59 -1.45 -4.99
N TRP A 41 2.77 -1.31 -4.38
CA TRP A 41 3.85 -0.47 -4.92
C TRP A 41 4.30 -0.91 -6.32
N GLN A 42 4.43 -2.22 -6.53
CA GLN A 42 4.86 -2.72 -7.84
C GLN A 42 3.78 -2.52 -8.92
N GLN A 43 2.50 -2.56 -8.54
CA GLN A 43 1.40 -2.20 -9.44
C GLN A 43 1.33 -0.70 -9.71
N ASP A 44 1.62 0.15 -8.73
CA ASP A 44 1.67 1.60 -8.89
C ASP A 44 2.77 2.05 -9.87
N MET A 45 3.87 1.30 -9.93
CA MET A 45 4.96 1.55 -10.87
C MET A 45 4.68 1.07 -12.30
N ASN A 46 3.54 0.40 -12.55
CA ASN A 46 3.18 -0.07 -13.89
C ASN A 46 2.45 1.01 -14.70
N PHE A 47 3.19 2.01 -15.16
CA PHE A 47 2.64 3.08 -16.00
C PHE A 47 2.02 2.57 -17.32
N GLY A 48 2.45 1.39 -17.80
CA GLY A 48 1.91 0.73 -18.99
C GLY A 48 0.51 0.14 -18.80
N ASP A 49 0.06 0.01 -17.56
CA ASP A 49 -1.31 -0.41 -17.25
C ASP A 49 -2.34 0.68 -17.56
N PHE A 50 -1.93 1.95 -17.61
CA PHE A 50 -2.83 3.06 -17.87
C PHE A 50 -3.03 3.28 -19.38
N ALA A 51 -4.30 3.35 -19.79
CA ALA A 51 -4.69 3.84 -21.10
C ALA A 51 -5.13 5.30 -20.98
N PHE A 52 -4.40 6.20 -21.63
CA PHE A 52 -4.71 7.63 -21.68
C PHE A 52 -5.46 7.95 -22.97
N ARG A 53 -6.54 8.72 -22.86
CA ARG A 53 -7.31 9.27 -23.99
C ARG A 53 -7.37 10.77 -23.85
N LEU A 54 -7.00 11.49 -24.91
CA LEU A 54 -7.15 12.94 -24.97
C LEU A 54 -8.64 13.30 -24.88
N ASP A 55 -8.97 14.19 -23.95
CA ASP A 55 -10.33 14.68 -23.71
C ASP A 55 -10.54 16.04 -24.39
N LYS A 56 -9.68 17.01 -24.09
CA LYS A 56 -9.75 18.35 -24.69
C LYS A 56 -8.39 19.03 -24.78
N ARG A 57 -8.31 20.03 -25.66
CA ARG A 57 -7.20 20.98 -25.77
C ARG A 57 -7.76 22.37 -25.54
N TYR A 58 -7.08 23.17 -24.73
CA TYR A 58 -7.51 24.53 -24.42
C TYR A 58 -6.30 25.44 -24.17
N VAL A 59 -6.54 26.74 -24.21
CA VAL A 59 -5.57 27.74 -23.73
C VAL A 59 -6.08 28.20 -22.38
N ASP A 60 -5.24 28.14 -21.35
CA ASP A 60 -5.61 28.59 -20.01
C ASP A 60 -5.64 30.13 -19.93
N ASP A 61 -6.08 30.65 -18.78
CA ASP A 61 -6.17 32.10 -18.55
C ASP A 61 -4.80 32.81 -18.55
N ARG A 62 -3.70 32.04 -18.49
CA ARG A 62 -2.32 32.53 -18.55
C ARG A 62 -1.73 32.44 -19.96
N GLY A 63 -2.50 32.00 -20.95
CA GLY A 63 -2.05 31.82 -22.32
C GLY A 63 -1.26 30.54 -22.56
N GLN A 64 -1.25 29.59 -21.63
CA GLN A 64 -0.58 28.30 -21.78
C GLN A 64 -1.44 27.33 -22.58
N HIS A 65 -0.81 26.57 -23.48
CA HIS A 65 -1.49 25.50 -24.21
C HIS A 65 -1.59 24.26 -23.34
N CYS A 66 -2.81 23.89 -22.94
CA CYS A 66 -3.09 22.76 -22.08
C CYS A 66 -3.83 21.64 -22.82
N ARG A 67 -3.61 20.41 -22.35
CA ARG A 67 -4.21 19.17 -22.84
C ARG A 67 -4.68 18.34 -21.65
N ASP A 68 -5.97 18.02 -21.64
CA ASP A 68 -6.55 17.14 -20.62
C ASP A 68 -6.69 15.73 -21.18
N TYR A 69 -6.33 14.75 -20.35
CA TYR A 69 -6.44 13.33 -20.63
C TYR A 69 -7.32 12.67 -19.58
N VAL A 70 -8.19 11.77 -20.02
CA VAL A 70 -8.83 10.79 -19.15
C VAL A 70 -7.99 9.52 -19.19
N PHE A 71 -7.65 8.99 -18.03
CA PHE A 71 -6.96 7.71 -17.94
C PHE A 71 -7.79 6.65 -17.23
N ARG A 72 -7.57 5.40 -17.61
CA ARG A 72 -8.11 4.21 -16.93
C ARG A 72 -7.04 3.14 -16.86
N ALA A 73 -6.90 2.49 -15.72
CA ALA A 73 -6.10 1.29 -15.57
C ALA A 73 -6.76 0.11 -16.31
N ARG A 74 -5.98 -0.68 -17.01
CA ARG A 74 -6.45 -1.90 -17.70
C ARG A 74 -6.69 -3.03 -16.71
N SER A 75 -5.83 -3.13 -15.68
CA SER A 75 -5.93 -4.15 -14.64
C SER A 75 -7.03 -3.90 -13.61
N ASN A 76 -7.43 -2.64 -13.41
CA ASN A 76 -8.39 -2.25 -12.37
C ASN A 76 -9.41 -1.21 -12.86
N PRO A 77 -10.69 -1.57 -13.06
CA PRO A 77 -11.69 -0.63 -13.56
C PRO A 77 -12.00 0.53 -12.60
N TYR A 78 -11.70 0.38 -11.31
CA TYR A 78 -11.90 1.43 -10.32
C TYR A 78 -10.78 2.47 -10.29
N ARG A 79 -9.65 2.20 -10.96
CA ARG A 79 -8.51 3.10 -11.01
C ARG A 79 -8.54 3.92 -12.30
N HIS A 80 -9.18 5.07 -12.23
CA HIS A 80 -9.33 6.00 -13.34
C HIS A 80 -9.26 7.45 -12.85
N GLY A 81 -9.02 8.38 -13.76
CA GLY A 81 -8.91 9.79 -13.39
C GLY A 81 -8.63 10.72 -14.57
N TYR A 82 -8.23 11.94 -14.23
CA TYR A 82 -7.92 13.00 -15.17
C TYR A 82 -6.47 13.44 -14.97
N TYR A 83 -5.81 13.79 -16.07
CA TYR A 83 -4.45 14.28 -16.07
C TYR A 83 -4.32 15.44 -17.05
N SER A 84 -3.86 16.59 -16.57
CA SER A 84 -3.70 17.81 -17.36
C SER A 84 -2.22 18.09 -17.60
N VAL A 85 -1.87 18.39 -18.84
CA VAL A 85 -0.52 18.78 -19.25
C VAL A 85 -0.59 20.15 -19.90
N CYS A 86 0.05 21.14 -19.30
CA CYS A 86 0.22 22.47 -19.87
C CYS A 86 1.67 22.64 -20.31
N ASP A 87 1.87 23.19 -21.51
CA ASP A 87 3.21 23.50 -22.01
C ASP A 87 3.71 24.75 -21.27
N GLU A 88 4.64 24.57 -20.33
CA GLU A 88 5.35 25.68 -19.68
C GLU A 88 6.28 26.33 -20.72
N ARG A 89 6.12 27.64 -20.92
CA ARG A 89 6.90 28.42 -21.89
C ARG A 89 8.05 29.14 -21.19
#